data_AF-A0A7V1MIW3-F1
#
_entry.id   AF-A0A7V1MIW3-F1
#
_cell.length_a   1.000
_cell.length_b   1.000
_cell.length_c   1.000
_cell.angle_alpha   90.00
_cell.angle_beta   90.00
_cell.angle_gamma   90.00
#
_symmetry.space_group_name_H-M   'P 1'
#
loop_
_entity.id
_entity.type
_entity.pdbx_description
1 polymer ?
#
loop_
_entity_poly.entity_id
_entity_poly.type
_entity_poly.pdbx_seq_one_letter_code
_entity_poly.pdbx_strand_id
1 'polypeptide(L)'
;QKLGIESEVIKSGPYKDALSTFRPLTEEERALLQGVIDDTYAQFVEAVARGRGLTSAEVRAFADGRIFTGQQAKAYGLVDELGNVQRAVELAAEMAGIVGEPVVIEATPKKRGLLARFFTEWGRVPEEALLLAALRGVPLWLMPL
;
A
#
# COMPACT_ATOMS: atom_id res chain seq x y z
N GLN A 1 -28.18 27.68 -12.28
CA GLN A 1 -29.09 26.95 -13.18
C GLN A 1 -28.95 27.53 -14.60
N LYS A 2 -28.46 26.74 -15.56
CA LYS A 2 -28.35 27.16 -16.98
C LYS A 2 -28.99 26.18 -17.97
N LEU A 3 -29.27 24.93 -17.54
CA LEU A 3 -29.81 23.84 -18.37
C LEU A 3 -31.28 23.49 -18.07
N GLY A 4 -31.92 24.16 -17.11
CA GLY A 4 -33.32 23.87 -16.73
C GLY A 4 -33.54 22.51 -16.02
N ILE A 5 -32.47 21.90 -15.49
CA ILE A 5 -32.55 20.63 -14.75
C ILE A 5 -32.73 20.94 -13.26
N GLU A 6 -33.72 20.31 -12.63
CA GLU A 6 -33.95 20.31 -11.18
C GLU A 6 -33.76 18.91 -10.60
N SER A 7 -33.19 18.84 -9.40
CA SER A 7 -32.90 17.59 -8.70
C SER A 7 -33.61 17.61 -7.36
N GLU A 8 -34.45 16.60 -7.13
CA GLU A 8 -35.11 16.35 -5.85
C GLU A 8 -34.45 15.14 -5.19
N VAL A 9 -34.06 15.27 -3.92
CA VAL A 9 -33.33 14.23 -3.19
C VAL A 9 -34.13 13.84 -1.96
N ILE A 10 -34.57 12.58 -1.94
CA ILE A 10 -35.22 11.96 -0.77
C ILE A 10 -34.14 11.20 0.01
N LYS A 11 -33.88 11.63 1.24
CA LYS A 11 -32.80 11.09 2.10
C LYS A 11 -33.30 10.76 3.50
N SER A 12 -32.72 9.71 4.08
CA SER A 12 -33.06 9.25 5.44
C SER A 12 -32.30 9.97 6.56
N GLY A 13 -31.42 10.91 6.24
CA GLY A 13 -30.67 11.68 7.23
C GLY A 13 -30.13 12.98 6.62
N PRO A 14 -29.91 14.02 7.45
CA PRO A 14 -29.64 15.37 6.97
C PRO A 14 -28.36 15.47 6.11
N TYR A 15 -27.31 14.70 6.47
CA TYR A 15 -25.99 14.77 5.85
C TYR A 15 -25.73 13.70 4.76
N LYS A 16 -26.72 12.86 4.41
CA LYS A 16 -26.51 11.72 3.50
C LYS A 16 -26.32 12.09 2.02
N ASP A 17 -26.51 13.36 1.71
CA ASP A 17 -26.23 13.99 0.42
C ASP A 17 -25.22 15.15 0.58
N ALA A 18 -24.49 15.21 1.70
CA ALA A 18 -23.35 16.11 1.84
C ALA A 18 -22.36 15.82 0.71
N LEU A 19 -21.79 16.86 0.09
CA LEU A 19 -20.98 16.79 -1.14
C LEU A 19 -21.76 16.45 -2.43
N SER A 20 -23.10 16.54 -2.43
CA SER A 20 -23.88 16.46 -3.66
C SER A 20 -23.42 17.53 -4.67
N THR A 21 -23.31 17.14 -5.94
CA THR A 21 -22.99 18.07 -7.04
C THR A 21 -24.20 18.91 -7.47
N PHE A 22 -25.40 18.58 -6.98
CA PHE A 22 -26.66 19.20 -7.38
C PHE A 22 -27.06 20.39 -6.51
N ARG A 23 -26.42 20.59 -5.35
CA ARG A 23 -26.66 21.74 -4.46
C ARG A 23 -25.37 22.17 -3.76
N PRO A 24 -25.25 23.43 -3.31
CA PRO A 24 -24.15 23.83 -2.46
C PRO A 24 -24.18 23.13 -1.08
N LEU A 25 -23.01 23.06 -0.44
CA LEU A 25 -22.88 22.67 0.97
C LEU A 25 -23.57 23.67 1.88
N THR A 26 -24.25 23.18 2.92
CA THR A 26 -24.68 24.04 4.03
C THR A 26 -23.50 24.40 4.93
N GLU A 27 -23.67 25.39 5.81
CA GLU A 27 -22.62 25.76 6.77
C GLU A 27 -22.34 24.63 7.77
N GLU A 28 -23.38 23.89 8.19
CA GLU A 28 -23.23 22.74 9.09
C GLU A 28 -22.46 21.59 8.41
N GLU A 29 -22.74 21.34 7.13
CA GLU A 29 -22.02 20.34 6.34
C GLU A 29 -20.56 20.74 6.12
N ARG A 30 -20.32 22.03 5.85
CA ARG A 30 -18.96 22.57 5.72
C ARG A 30 -18.18 22.41 7.01
N ALA A 31 -18.77 22.77 8.15
CA ALA A 31 -18.13 22.64 9.46
C ALA A 31 -17.84 21.16 9.79
N LEU A 32 -18.77 20.26 9.50
CA LEU A 32 -18.58 18.82 9.69
C LEU A 32 -17.38 18.31 8.88
N LEU A 33 -17.34 18.62 7.58
CA LEU A 33 -16.26 18.19 6.70
C LEU A 33 -14.92 18.84 7.06
N GLN A 34 -14.93 20.11 7.46
CA GLN A 34 -13.73 20.80 7.94
C GLN A 34 -13.18 20.13 9.20
N GLY A 35 -14.04 19.69 10.13
CA GLY A 35 -13.60 18.92 11.29
C GLY A 35 -12.88 17.63 10.91
N VAL A 36 -13.40 16.88 9.93
CA VAL A 36 -12.72 15.67 9.42
C VAL A 36 -11.34 16.00 8.81
N ILE A 37 -11.24 17.10 8.08
CA ILE A 37 -9.97 17.57 7.50
C ILE A 37 -8.98 17.95 8.60
N ASP A 38 -9.43 18.72 9.60
CA ASP A 38 -8.60 19.20 10.70
C ASP A 38 -8.07 18.05 11.56
N ASP A 39 -8.92 17.05 11.83
CA ASP A 39 -8.53 15.84 12.56
C ASP A 39 -7.48 15.02 11.79
N THR A 40 -7.69 14.83 10.48
CA THR A 40 -6.74 14.11 9.62
C THR A 40 -5.42 14.87 9.51
N TYR A 41 -5.48 16.20 9.40
CA TYR A 41 -4.29 17.06 9.39
C TYR A 41 -3.53 16.98 10.72
N ALA A 42 -4.23 16.98 11.85
CA ALA A 42 -3.59 16.83 13.16
C ALA A 42 -2.84 15.50 13.28
N GLN A 43 -3.43 14.40 12.80
CA GLN A 43 -2.77 13.08 12.77
C GLN A 43 -1.51 13.09 11.88
N PHE A 44 -1.57 13.76 10.72
CA PHE A 44 -0.41 13.92 9.84
C PHE A 44 0.72 14.69 10.56
N VAL A 45 0.40 15.83 11.16
CA VAL A 45 1.36 16.67 11.89
C VAL A 45 2.02 15.87 13.01
N GLU A 46 1.24 15.11 13.79
CA GLU A 46 1.76 14.27 14.87
C GLU A 46 2.68 13.17 14.35
N ALA A 47 2.29 12.48 13.27
CA ALA A 47 3.11 11.43 12.67
C ALA A 47 4.47 11.97 12.19
N VAL A 48 4.47 13.12 11.53
CA VAL A 48 5.70 13.79 11.06
C VAL A 48 6.55 14.26 12.23
N ALA A 49 5.94 14.93 13.21
CA ALA A 49 6.63 15.42 14.41
C ALA A 49 7.38 14.28 15.12
N ARG A 50 6.68 13.18 15.40
CA ARG A 50 7.25 11.98 16.02
C ARG A 50 8.33 11.33 15.14
N GLY A 51 8.08 11.20 13.84
CA GLY A 51 9.02 10.54 12.91
C GLY A 51 10.30 11.33 12.67
N ARG A 52 10.26 12.67 12.83
CA ARG A 52 11.39 13.57 12.58
C ARG A 52 11.98 14.19 13.84
N GLY A 53 11.45 13.87 15.02
CA GLY A 53 11.89 14.47 16.28
C GLY A 53 11.62 15.98 16.36
N LEU A 54 10.61 16.46 15.64
CA LEU A 54 10.20 17.87 15.62
C LEU A 54 9.01 18.10 16.56
N THR A 55 8.78 19.33 16.96
CA THR A 55 7.53 19.72 17.63
C THR A 55 6.40 19.87 16.61
N SER A 56 5.15 19.63 17.04
CA SER A 56 3.99 19.88 16.18
C SER A 56 3.88 21.33 15.72
N ALA A 57 4.42 22.28 16.49
CA ALA A 57 4.44 23.70 16.13
C ALA A 57 5.40 23.97 14.95
N GLU A 58 6.60 23.38 14.98
CA GLU A 58 7.56 23.48 13.87
C GLU A 58 6.98 22.86 12.59
N VAL A 59 6.36 21.68 12.70
CA VAL A 59 5.73 21.02 11.54
C VAL A 59 4.62 21.89 10.95
N ARG A 60 3.73 22.46 11.78
CA ARG A 60 2.65 23.35 11.31
C ARG A 60 3.17 24.61 10.62
N ALA A 61 4.37 25.09 10.95
CA ALA A 61 4.94 26.29 10.33
C ALA A 61 5.24 26.09 8.82
N PHE A 62 5.44 24.85 8.37
CA PHE A 62 5.68 24.55 6.96
C PHE A 62 4.66 23.58 6.32
N ALA A 63 3.85 22.87 7.11
CA ALA A 63 2.84 21.91 6.62
C ALA A 63 1.54 22.60 6.17
N ASP A 64 1.62 23.41 5.11
CA ASP A 64 0.50 24.13 4.49
C ASP A 64 0.02 23.51 3.16
N GLY A 65 0.55 22.34 2.80
CA GLY A 65 0.19 21.60 1.58
C GLY A 65 1.05 21.91 0.35
N ARG A 66 2.05 22.79 0.45
CA ARG A 66 3.00 23.02 -0.65
C ARG A 66 4.00 21.87 -0.82
N ILE A 67 4.58 21.78 -2.01
CA ILE A 67 5.67 20.85 -2.32
C ILE A 67 7.04 21.48 -2.00
N PHE A 68 8.02 20.63 -1.69
CA PHE A 68 9.40 21.03 -1.40
C PHE A 68 10.37 20.35 -2.37
N THR A 69 11.44 21.06 -2.72
CA THR A 69 12.63 20.41 -3.31
C THR A 69 13.33 19.56 -2.25
N GLY A 70 14.19 18.62 -2.68
CA GLY A 70 14.99 17.83 -1.74
C GLY A 70 15.83 18.71 -0.80
N GLN A 71 16.43 19.79 -1.31
CA GLN A 71 17.22 20.73 -0.50
C GLN A 71 16.39 21.43 0.57
N GLN A 72 15.18 21.88 0.22
CA GLN A 72 14.25 22.48 1.18
C GLN A 72 13.80 21.44 2.22
N ALA A 73 13.46 20.22 1.79
CA ALA A 73 13.09 19.14 2.69
C ALA A 73 14.22 18.83 3.70
N LYS A 74 15.48 18.84 3.26
CA LYS A 74 16.63 18.64 4.16
C LYS A 74 16.78 19.81 5.15
N ALA A 75 16.61 21.05 4.69
CA ALA A 75 16.64 22.22 5.57
C ALA A 75 15.54 22.21 6.64
N TYR A 76 14.36 21.66 6.33
CA TYR A 76 13.25 21.48 7.27
C TYR A 76 13.34 20.20 8.11
N GLY A 77 14.39 19.39 7.95
CA GLY A 77 14.53 18.11 8.67
C GLY A 77 13.54 17.03 8.23
N LEU A 78 12.94 17.17 7.05
CA LEU A 78 12.02 16.18 6.48
C LEU A 78 12.72 15.01 5.79
N VAL A 79 14.01 15.15 5.47
CA VAL A 79 14.88 14.09 4.96
C VAL A 79 16.25 14.17 5.60
N ASP A 80 16.91 13.03 5.72
CA ASP A 80 18.19 12.90 6.43
C ASP A 80 19.38 13.21 5.50
N GLU A 81 19.33 12.71 4.25
CA GLU A 81 20.40 12.87 3.26
C GLU A 81 19.87 13.20 1.86
N LEU A 82 20.69 13.91 1.07
CA LEU A 82 20.48 14.10 -0.36
C LEU A 82 21.35 13.10 -1.11
N GLY A 83 20.75 12.32 -2.00
CA GLY A 83 21.48 11.31 -2.75
C GLY A 83 20.58 10.65 -3.79
N ASN A 84 21.17 9.70 -4.51
CA ASN A 84 20.48 8.83 -5.44
C ASN A 84 20.19 7.46 -4.79
N VAL A 85 19.66 6.53 -5.59
CA VAL A 85 19.34 5.17 -5.13
C VAL A 85 20.60 4.43 -4.67
N GLN A 86 21.74 4.62 -5.34
CA GLN A 86 23.01 3.99 -4.96
C GLN A 86 23.42 4.41 -3.55
N ARG A 87 23.33 5.71 -3.23
CA ARG A 87 23.63 6.20 -1.89
C ARG A 87 22.70 5.61 -0.82
N ALA A 88 21.42 5.42 -1.14
CA ALA A 88 20.48 4.77 -0.23
C ALA A 88 20.84 3.30 0.03
N VAL A 89 21.32 2.58 -0.98
CA VAL A 89 21.78 1.18 -0.87
C VAL A 89 23.05 1.09 -0.01
N GLU A 90 24.01 1.99 -0.24
CA GLU A 90 25.24 2.09 0.57
C GLU A 90 24.90 2.34 2.04
N LEU A 91 24.05 3.32 2.34
CA LEU A 91 23.60 3.61 3.71
C LEU A 91 22.92 2.40 4.36
N ALA A 92 22.06 1.70 3.63
CA ALA A 92 21.41 0.49 4.15
C ALA A 92 22.43 -0.62 4.42
N ALA A 93 23.44 -0.80 3.56
CA ALA A 93 24.51 -1.76 3.72
C ALA A 93 25.40 -1.44 4.92
N GLU A 94 25.76 -0.17 5.10
CA GLU A 94 26.49 0.35 6.27
C GLU A 94 25.72 0.06 7.57
N MET A 95 24.41 0.38 7.61
CA MET A 95 23.54 0.12 8.76
C MET A 95 23.37 -1.38 9.06
N ALA A 96 23.41 -2.23 8.03
CA ALA A 96 23.30 -3.68 8.16
C ALA A 96 24.65 -4.37 8.44
N GLY A 97 25.78 -3.65 8.39
CA GLY A 97 27.12 -4.21 8.59
C GLY A 97 27.61 -5.09 7.44
N ILE A 98 27.11 -4.87 6.21
CA ILE A 98 27.55 -5.61 5.03
C ILE A 98 28.95 -5.14 4.63
N VAL A 99 29.88 -6.08 4.47
CA VAL A 99 31.25 -5.82 4.01
C VAL A 99 31.33 -6.14 2.52
N GLY A 100 31.73 -5.13 1.72
CA GLY A 100 31.81 -5.25 0.26
C GLY A 100 30.57 -4.72 -0.46
N GLU A 101 30.43 -5.08 -1.73
CA GLU A 101 29.33 -4.58 -2.57
C GLU A 101 28.00 -5.26 -2.20
N PRO A 102 26.97 -4.50 -1.79
CA PRO A 102 25.68 -5.07 -1.42
C PRO A 102 24.91 -5.58 -2.65
N VAL A 103 24.44 -6.81 -2.58
CA VAL A 103 23.58 -7.40 -3.63
C VAL A 103 22.14 -6.96 -3.42
N VAL A 104 21.61 -6.17 -4.36
CA VAL A 104 20.21 -5.72 -4.34
C VAL A 104 19.32 -6.78 -4.98
N ILE A 105 18.32 -7.27 -4.24
CA ILE A 105 17.33 -8.23 -4.73
C ILE A 105 15.99 -7.52 -4.92
N GLU A 106 15.45 -7.56 -6.14
CA GLU A 106 14.10 -7.06 -6.39
C GLU A 106 13.05 -8.03 -5.82
N ALA A 107 12.34 -7.60 -4.78
CA ALA A 107 11.25 -8.36 -4.15
C ALA A 107 9.95 -8.39 -4.98
N THR A 108 10.00 -7.99 -6.26
CA THR A 108 8.83 -8.07 -7.14
C THR A 108 8.52 -9.55 -7.37
N PRO A 109 7.35 -10.08 -6.97
CA PRO A 109 7.00 -11.45 -7.30
C PRO A 109 6.92 -11.55 -8.83
N LYS A 110 7.87 -12.26 -9.44
CA LYS A 110 7.78 -12.61 -10.86
C LYS A 110 6.44 -13.32 -11.02
N LYS A 111 5.47 -12.69 -11.70
CA LYS A 111 4.20 -13.33 -12.04
C LYS A 111 4.55 -14.65 -12.71
N ARG A 112 4.32 -15.77 -12.01
CA ARG A 112 4.56 -17.10 -12.57
C ARG A 112 3.78 -17.17 -13.88
N GLY A 113 4.49 -17.25 -15.01
CA GLY A 113 3.87 -17.32 -16.32
C GLY A 113 2.88 -18.48 -16.39
N LEU A 114 1.90 -18.40 -17.30
CA LEU A 114 0.83 -19.39 -17.43
C LEU A 114 1.39 -20.83 -17.48
N LEU A 115 2.52 -21.03 -18.17
CA LEU A 115 3.24 -22.30 -18.25
C LEU A 115 3.75 -22.83 -16.90
N ALA A 116 4.23 -21.96 -16.01
CA ALA A 116 4.71 -22.35 -14.68
C ALA A 116 3.57 -22.82 -13.78
N ARG A 117 2.37 -22.23 -13.92
CA ARG A 117 1.14 -22.73 -13.29
C ARG A 117 0.76 -24.11 -13.84
N PHE A 118 0.82 -24.27 -15.16
CA PHE A 118 0.47 -25.52 -15.84
C PHE A 118 1.38 -26.69 -15.46
N PHE A 119 2.70 -26.46 -15.37
CA PHE A 119 3.67 -27.52 -15.01
C PHE A 119 3.63 -27.93 -13.54
N THR A 120 3.23 -27.03 -12.63
CA THR A 120 3.11 -27.34 -11.20
C THR A 120 1.92 -28.28 -10.93
N GLU A 121 0.85 -28.17 -11.73
CA GLU A 121 -0.31 -29.08 -11.70
C GLU A 121 0.02 -30.45 -12.33
N TRP A 122 0.82 -30.48 -13.40
CA TRP A 122 1.16 -31.71 -14.13
C TRP A 122 2.20 -32.61 -13.43
N GLY A 123 3.03 -32.04 -12.55
CA GLY A 123 4.12 -32.76 -11.86
C GLY A 123 3.69 -33.57 -10.62
N ARG A 124 2.44 -33.46 -10.17
CA ARG A 124 1.89 -34.35 -9.15
C ARG A 124 1.45 -35.64 -9.82
N VAL A 125 2.36 -36.61 -9.86
CA VAL A 125 1.97 -38.01 -10.12
C VAL A 125 1.00 -38.40 -9.00
N PRO A 126 -0.27 -38.73 -9.27
CA PRO A 126 -1.18 -39.18 -8.21
C PRO A 126 -0.57 -40.42 -7.55
N GLU A 127 -0.55 -40.51 -6.22
CA GLU A 127 -0.01 -41.69 -5.50
C GLU A 127 -0.66 -43.00 -5.99
N GLU A 128 -1.91 -42.91 -6.45
CA GLU A 128 -2.69 -43.98 -7.06
C GLU A 128 -2.03 -44.55 -8.34
N ALA A 129 -1.35 -43.71 -9.13
CA ALA A 129 -0.62 -44.14 -10.32
C ALA A 129 0.68 -44.89 -9.96
N LEU A 130 1.30 -44.58 -8.81
CA LEU A 130 2.44 -45.35 -8.27
C LEU A 130 1.98 -46.73 -7.75
N LEU A 131 0.83 -46.79 -7.07
CA LEU A 131 0.23 -48.04 -6.61
C LEU A 131 -0.18 -48.96 -7.78
N LEU A 132 -0.80 -48.40 -8.82
CA LEU A 132 -1.16 -49.15 -10.03
C LEU A 132 0.06 -49.63 -10.84
N ALA A 133 1.16 -48.87 -10.83
CA ALA A 133 2.42 -49.28 -11.45
C ALA A 133 3.12 -50.40 -10.65
N ALA A 134 3.07 -50.35 -9.32
CA ALA A 134 3.63 -51.38 -8.45
C ALA A 134 2.85 -52.72 -8.49
N LEU A 135 1.56 -52.67 -8.82
CA LEU A 135 0.69 -53.85 -8.89
C LEU A 135 0.64 -54.53 -10.27
N ARG A 136 1.30 -53.97 -11.30
CA ARG A 136 1.39 -54.64 -12.61
C ARG A 136 2.31 -55.85 -12.54
N GLY A 137 1.70 -57.03 -12.47
CA GLY A 137 2.39 -58.33 -12.51
C GLY A 137 2.20 -59.19 -11.26
N VAL A 138 1.52 -58.68 -10.22
CA VAL A 138 1.18 -59.47 -9.04
C VAL A 138 -0.20 -60.10 -9.26
N PRO A 139 -0.31 -61.44 -9.32
CA PRO A 139 -1.59 -62.09 -9.57
C PRO A 139 -2.48 -62.03 -8.31
N LEU A 140 -3.78 -61.81 -8.51
CA LEU A 140 -4.79 -61.42 -7.49
C LEU A 140 -4.97 -62.36 -6.28
N TRP A 141 -4.34 -63.54 -6.27
CA TRP A 141 -4.43 -64.57 -5.23
C TRP A 141 -3.36 -64.44 -4.14
N LEU A 142 -2.51 -63.41 -4.21
CA LEU A 142 -1.55 -63.00 -3.18
C LEU A 142 -2.07 -61.88 -2.25
N MET A 143 -3.35 -61.49 -2.37
CA MET A 143 -3.95 -60.51 -1.47
C MET A 143 -4.66 -61.21 -0.31
N PRO A 144 -4.37 -60.86 0.97
CA PRO A 144 -5.22 -61.25 2.08
C PRO A 144 -6.54 -60.47 1.98
N LEU A 145 -7.67 -61.17 2.16
CA LEU A 145 -9.02 -60.58 2.21
C LEU A 145 -9.14 -59.51 3.30
#